data_AF-A0A1I3WS86-F1
#
_entry.id   AF-A0A1I3WS86-F1
#
_cell.length_a   1.000
_cell.length_b   1.000
_cell.length_c   1.000
_cell.angle_alpha   90.00
_cell.angle_beta   90.00
_cell.angle_gamma   90.00
#
_symmetry.space_group_name_H-M   'P 1'
#
loop_
_entity.id
_entity.type
_entity.pdbx_description
1 polymer ?
#
loop_
_entity_poly.entity_id
_entity_poly.type
_entity_poly.pdbx_seq_one_letter_code
_entity_poly.pdbx_strand_id
1 'polypeptide(L)'
;MSNENNKLDTSCPDDCDLLIVPSRKYVKDTIDKKIEEHVQSRNHPYATLTDRGFVTLSNDTDSDSEMTAATSQAVKTVFTAANTADQKADNANTNANTRLAKGQNGADIPDKSAFMKNIGLGDARFVIERGSNVYGAWVIWSDGAIELFGKGEPVAGLATVNFPIELPSISYYISIAEHIADDTGDGNAVHVSIIIDRTLTKSGFQARCQMVNGQSTNNAFSWRLYYPPS
;
A
#
# COMPACT_ATOMS: atom_id res chain seq x y z
N MET A 1 69.82 25.16 64.94
CA MET A 1 69.91 24.20 63.83
C MET A 1 68.55 24.18 63.16
N SER A 2 68.40 24.94 62.08
CA SER A 2 67.22 24.92 61.22
C SER A 2 67.56 24.10 59.99
N ASN A 3 67.01 22.90 59.89
CA ASN A 3 67.00 22.11 58.67
C ASN A 3 65.57 22.12 58.11
N GLU A 4 65.05 23.31 57.77
CA GLU A 4 63.71 23.43 57.17
C GLU A 4 63.69 23.20 55.66
N ASN A 5 64.84 23.11 54.99
CA ASN A 5 64.91 22.93 53.53
C ASN A 5 65.71 21.68 53.15
N ASN A 6 65.08 20.51 53.20
CA ASN A 6 65.69 19.27 52.70
C ASN A 6 65.51 19.14 51.18
N LYS A 7 65.89 20.18 50.42
CA LYS A 7 66.00 20.15 48.97
C LYS A 7 67.39 19.57 48.64
N LEU A 8 67.45 18.49 47.86
CA LEU A 8 68.70 17.81 47.49
C LEU A 8 69.56 18.72 46.59
N ASP A 9 70.64 19.28 47.12
CA ASP A 9 71.68 20.00 46.36
C ASP A 9 73.09 19.55 46.80
N THR A 10 73.33 18.24 46.90
CA THR A 10 74.66 17.70 47.22
C THR A 10 75.09 16.66 46.19
N SER A 11 76.10 16.96 45.38
CA SER A 11 76.75 15.99 44.48
C SER A 11 77.59 15.02 45.32
N CYS A 12 77.35 13.73 45.15
CA CYS A 12 78.07 12.68 45.88
C CYS A 12 79.09 12.01 44.95
N PRO A 13 80.41 12.01 45.25
CA PRO A 13 81.41 11.24 44.52
C PRO A 13 81.27 9.73 44.81
N ASP A 14 81.74 8.90 43.86
CA ASP A 14 81.47 7.45 43.68
C ASP A 14 81.73 6.47 44.85
N ASP A 15 82.06 6.92 46.06
CA ASP A 15 82.32 6.02 47.22
C ASP A 15 81.74 6.56 48.53
N CYS A 16 80.41 6.63 48.58
CA CYS A 16 79.67 7.08 49.75
C CYS A 16 78.48 6.17 50.04
N ASP A 17 78.55 5.40 51.13
CA ASP A 17 77.40 4.78 51.80
C ASP A 17 76.60 5.84 52.61
N LEU A 18 76.30 6.97 51.96
CA LEU A 18 75.54 8.07 52.55
C LEU A 18 74.05 7.83 52.32
N LEU A 19 73.37 7.29 53.35
CA LEU A 19 71.93 7.09 53.31
C LEU A 19 71.20 8.43 53.54
N ILE A 20 70.87 9.14 52.47
CA ILE A 20 70.06 10.35 52.53
C ILE A 20 68.58 9.94 52.58
N VAL A 21 67.94 10.10 53.74
CA VAL A 21 66.51 9.83 53.92
C VAL A 21 65.74 11.15 54.11
N PRO A 22 64.74 11.45 53.27
CA PRO A 22 63.94 12.66 53.42
C PRO A 22 63.14 12.64 54.73
N SER A 23 63.01 13.81 55.36
CA SER A 23 62.24 13.93 56.60
C SER A 23 60.75 13.66 56.35
N ARG A 24 60.08 13.01 57.32
CA ARG A 24 58.63 12.73 57.25
C ARG A 24 57.79 13.98 57.00
N LYS A 25 58.20 15.13 57.55
CA LYS A 25 57.53 16.43 57.37
C LYS A 25 57.63 16.91 55.91
N TYR A 26 58.82 16.88 55.34
CA TYR A 26 59.05 17.27 53.94
C TYR A 26 58.24 16.40 52.95
N VAL A 27 58.20 15.08 53.19
CA VAL A 27 57.40 14.16 52.36
C VAL A 27 55.92 14.48 52.45
N LYS A 28 55.38 14.73 53.65
CA LYS A 28 53.97 15.13 53.83
C LYS A 28 53.65 16.46 53.15
N ASP A 29 54.45 17.49 53.40
CA ASP A 29 54.21 18.84 52.86
C ASP A 29 54.28 18.82 51.31
N THR A 30 55.15 17.97 50.72
CA THR A 30 55.22 17.78 49.27
C THR A 30 54.00 17.04 48.71
N ILE A 31 53.53 15.99 49.40
CA ILE A 31 52.34 15.23 49.02
C ILE A 31 51.10 16.12 49.09
N ASP A 32 50.91 16.86 50.19
CA ASP A 32 49.76 17.74 50.39
C ASP A 32 49.71 18.83 49.31
N LYS A 33 50.86 19.45 49.01
CA LYS A 33 50.98 20.42 47.91
C LYS A 33 50.65 19.81 46.56
N LYS A 34 51.11 18.58 46.27
CA LYS A 34 50.84 17.90 45.00
C LYS A 34 49.38 17.48 44.86
N ILE A 35 48.72 17.11 45.96
CA ILE A 35 47.28 16.82 45.98
C ILE A 35 46.49 18.11 45.74
N GLU A 36 46.87 19.21 46.39
CA GLU A 36 46.22 20.51 46.21
C GLU A 36 46.36 21.00 44.75
N GLU A 37 47.57 20.89 44.18
CA GLU A 37 47.83 21.16 42.76
C GLU A 37 46.97 20.25 41.84
N HIS A 38 46.86 18.96 42.14
CA HIS A 38 46.05 18.02 41.35
C HIS A 38 44.56 18.37 41.38
N VAL A 39 44.00 18.62 42.57
CA VAL A 39 42.59 18.98 42.77
C VAL A 39 42.25 20.29 42.04
N GLN A 40 43.15 21.27 42.05
CA GLN A 40 42.95 22.55 41.35
C GLN A 40 43.14 22.43 39.83
N SER A 41 44.08 21.61 39.36
CA SER A 41 44.46 21.56 37.93
C SER A 41 43.37 21.01 37.01
N ARG A 42 42.47 20.14 37.51
CA ARG A 42 41.47 19.40 36.70
C ARG A 42 41.99 18.97 35.32
N ASN A 43 43.27 18.61 35.24
CA ASN A 43 43.97 18.36 33.98
C ASN A 43 43.73 16.93 33.52
N HIS A 44 42.49 16.67 33.14
CA HIS A 44 42.05 15.40 32.59
C HIS A 44 41.51 15.67 31.17
N PRO A 45 41.97 14.92 30.16
CA PRO A 45 41.50 15.11 28.79
C PRO A 45 40.01 14.79 28.68
N TYR A 46 39.35 15.42 27.70
CA TYR A 46 38.01 15.04 27.29
C TYR A 46 38.02 13.63 26.70
N ALA A 47 36.93 12.88 26.90
CA ALA A 47 36.75 11.61 26.23
C ALA A 47 36.61 11.83 24.73
N THR A 48 37.14 10.91 23.94
CA THR A 48 36.93 10.82 22.50
C THR A 48 36.25 9.48 22.18
N LEU A 49 35.95 9.23 20.90
CA LEU A 49 35.41 7.94 20.48
C LEU A 49 36.40 6.78 20.70
N THR A 50 37.70 7.07 20.81
CA THR A 50 38.78 6.07 20.94
C THR A 50 39.45 6.09 22.30
N ASP A 51 39.55 7.25 22.94
CA ASP A 51 40.28 7.46 24.19
C ASP A 51 39.36 7.87 25.34
N ARG A 52 39.61 7.31 26.52
CA ARG A 52 38.79 7.56 27.72
C ARG A 52 39.11 8.94 28.32
N GLY A 53 38.09 9.65 28.82
CA GLY A 53 38.24 10.97 29.46
C GLY A 53 36.95 11.48 30.12
N PHE A 54 36.86 12.77 30.42
CA PHE A 54 35.62 13.40 30.92
C PHE A 54 34.66 13.80 29.80
N VAL A 55 33.36 13.80 30.10
CA VAL A 55 32.29 14.14 29.14
C VAL A 55 31.36 15.17 29.77
N THR A 56 30.88 16.12 28.97
CA THR A 56 29.79 17.02 29.34
C THR A 56 28.48 16.48 28.77
N LEU A 57 27.40 16.52 29.55
CA LEU A 57 26.10 16.01 29.11
C LEU A 57 25.26 17.14 28.50
N SER A 58 24.60 16.87 27.38
CA SER A 58 23.64 17.78 26.77
C SER A 58 22.27 17.14 26.60
N ASN A 59 21.22 17.96 26.75
CA ASN A 59 19.83 17.61 26.48
C ASN A 59 19.39 17.98 25.05
N ASP A 60 20.28 18.58 24.25
CA ASP A 60 20.00 18.93 22.86
C ASP A 60 19.69 17.68 22.03
N THR A 61 18.75 17.79 21.08
CA THR A 61 18.27 16.66 20.27
C THR A 61 18.77 16.67 18.83
N ASP A 62 19.50 17.71 18.47
CA ASP A 62 20.03 18.01 17.13
C ASP A 62 21.44 18.62 17.21
N SER A 63 22.18 18.31 18.29
CA SER A 63 23.53 18.84 18.50
C SER A 63 24.57 18.07 17.68
N ASP A 64 25.42 18.83 16.98
CA ASP A 64 26.58 18.31 16.24
C ASP A 64 27.88 18.32 17.08
N SER A 65 27.80 18.55 18.39
CA SER A 65 28.97 18.66 19.27
C SER A 65 29.61 17.30 19.56
N GLU A 66 30.89 17.15 19.20
CA GLU A 66 31.70 15.96 19.50
C GLU A 66 32.22 15.92 20.95
N MET A 67 32.09 17.02 21.71
CA MET A 67 32.58 17.13 23.10
C MET A 67 31.52 16.78 24.16
N THR A 68 30.29 16.53 23.74
CA THR A 68 29.15 16.31 24.63
C THR A 68 28.46 14.99 24.34
N ALA A 69 28.02 14.27 25.38
CA ALA A 69 27.16 13.11 25.22
C ALA A 69 25.68 13.47 25.44
N ALA A 70 24.82 12.83 24.66
CA ALA A 70 23.37 12.93 24.85
C ALA A 70 22.95 12.31 26.19
N THR A 71 22.02 12.97 26.89
CA THR A 71 21.37 12.39 28.06
C THR A 71 20.26 11.41 27.65
N SER A 72 19.81 10.58 28.60
CA SER A 72 18.61 9.74 28.42
C SER A 72 17.35 10.57 28.13
N GLN A 73 17.30 11.83 28.58
CA GLN A 73 16.21 12.75 28.28
C GLN A 73 16.22 13.15 26.79
N ALA A 74 17.38 13.52 26.24
CA ALA A 74 17.51 13.82 24.80
C ALA A 74 17.09 12.62 23.94
N VAL A 75 17.60 11.42 24.27
CA VAL A 75 17.24 10.17 23.57
C VAL A 75 15.75 9.88 23.66
N LYS A 76 15.12 10.05 24.83
CA LYS A 76 13.68 9.85 25.01
C LYS A 76 12.84 10.83 24.20
N THR A 77 13.29 12.09 24.10
CA THR A 77 12.61 13.12 23.29
C THR A 77 12.66 12.76 21.81
N VAL A 78 13.83 12.41 21.27
CA VAL A 78 13.98 11.96 19.87
C VAL A 78 13.15 10.71 19.60
N PHE A 79 13.17 9.72 20.49
CA PHE A 79 12.37 8.50 20.35
C PHE A 79 10.87 8.80 20.31
N THR A 80 10.40 9.72 21.15
CA THR A 80 8.98 10.14 21.16
C THR A 80 8.60 10.87 19.88
N ALA A 81 9.48 11.75 19.38
CA ALA A 81 9.29 12.45 18.11
C ALA A 81 9.25 11.47 16.93
N ALA A 82 10.15 10.49 16.90
CA ALA A 82 10.19 9.43 15.87
C ALA A 82 8.89 8.60 15.89
N ASN A 83 8.48 8.09 17.05
CA ASN A 83 7.21 7.35 17.18
C ASN A 83 6.00 8.19 16.74
N THR A 84 6.01 9.50 17.03
CA THR A 84 4.95 10.40 16.58
C THR A 84 4.95 10.57 15.07
N ALA A 85 6.14 10.64 14.44
CA ALA A 85 6.28 10.72 13.00
C ALA A 85 5.79 9.44 12.32
N ASP A 86 6.13 8.27 12.86
CA ASP A 86 5.66 6.97 12.37
C ASP A 86 4.13 6.87 12.45
N GLN A 87 3.54 7.23 13.60
CA GLN A 87 2.09 7.27 13.75
C GLN A 87 1.42 8.24 12.77
N LYS A 88 2.02 9.42 12.53
CA LYS A 88 1.50 10.38 11.54
C LYS A 88 1.59 9.82 10.12
N ALA A 89 2.65 9.10 9.78
CA ALA A 89 2.81 8.45 8.48
C ALA A 89 1.75 7.34 8.29
N ASP A 90 1.53 6.50 9.29
CA ASP A 90 0.51 5.45 9.27
C ASP A 90 -0.91 6.04 9.16
N ASN A 91 -1.19 7.12 9.90
CA ASN A 91 -2.45 7.83 9.81
C ASN A 91 -2.66 8.45 8.42
N ALA A 92 -1.61 9.03 7.83
CA ALA A 92 -1.66 9.59 6.49
C ALA A 92 -1.92 8.50 5.44
N ASN A 93 -1.23 7.36 5.53
CA ASN A 93 -1.43 6.20 4.67
C ASN A 93 -2.84 5.64 4.80
N THR A 94 -3.35 5.50 6.04
CA THR A 94 -4.71 5.04 6.30
C THR A 94 -5.74 5.99 5.69
N ASN A 95 -5.60 7.29 5.91
CA ASN A 95 -6.49 8.30 5.32
C ASN A 95 -6.45 8.26 3.78
N ALA A 96 -5.26 8.16 3.17
CA ALA A 96 -5.13 8.05 1.72
C ALA A 96 -5.84 6.78 1.19
N ASN A 97 -5.62 5.63 1.82
CA ASN A 97 -6.27 4.38 1.46
C ASN A 97 -7.80 4.47 1.59
N THR A 98 -8.32 5.12 2.63
CA THR A 98 -9.76 5.35 2.80
C THR A 98 -10.33 6.26 1.69
N ARG A 99 -9.62 7.34 1.32
CA ARG A 99 -10.07 8.28 0.28
C ARG A 99 -10.00 7.70 -1.13
N LEU A 100 -9.12 6.73 -1.37
CA LEU A 100 -8.94 6.06 -2.67
C LEU A 100 -9.78 4.79 -2.81
N ALA A 101 -10.52 4.40 -1.78
CA ALA A 101 -11.36 3.21 -1.81
C ALA A 101 -12.52 3.39 -2.80
N LYS A 102 -12.31 2.98 -4.06
CA LYS A 102 -13.31 3.13 -5.14
C LYS A 102 -14.68 2.55 -4.81
N GLY A 103 -14.72 1.49 -3.99
CA GLY A 103 -15.98 0.89 -3.50
C GLY A 103 -16.77 1.78 -2.54
N GLN A 104 -16.18 2.86 -2.02
CA GLN A 104 -16.83 3.86 -1.16
C GLN A 104 -17.29 5.10 -1.94
N ASN A 105 -16.94 5.23 -3.23
CA ASN A 105 -17.33 6.38 -4.03
C ASN A 105 -18.86 6.39 -4.22
N GLY A 106 -19.56 7.22 -3.43
CA GLY A 106 -21.02 7.31 -3.44
C GLY A 106 -21.73 6.19 -2.67
N ALA A 107 -21.01 5.47 -1.80
CA ALA A 107 -21.61 4.47 -0.90
C ALA A 107 -22.46 5.13 0.20
N ASP A 108 -22.16 6.38 0.55
CA ASP A 108 -22.85 7.22 1.52
C ASP A 108 -24.08 7.93 0.96
N ILE A 109 -24.37 7.78 -0.34
CA ILE A 109 -25.55 8.38 -0.99
C ILE A 109 -26.79 7.54 -0.64
N PRO A 110 -27.74 8.06 0.18
CA PRO A 110 -28.88 7.28 0.63
C PRO A 110 -29.88 6.99 -0.51
N ASP A 111 -30.08 7.98 -1.38
CA ASP A 111 -30.93 7.87 -2.58
C ASP A 111 -30.14 8.34 -3.81
N LYS A 112 -29.62 7.35 -4.56
CA LYS A 112 -28.83 7.60 -5.77
C LYS A 112 -29.68 8.24 -6.87
N SER A 113 -30.96 7.93 -6.94
CA SER A 113 -31.88 8.48 -7.94
C SER A 113 -32.15 9.96 -7.67
N ALA A 114 -32.43 10.33 -6.41
CA ALA A 114 -32.57 11.74 -6.02
C ALA A 114 -31.27 12.53 -6.23
N PHE A 115 -30.12 11.93 -5.90
CA PHE A 115 -28.82 12.55 -6.13
C PHE A 115 -28.62 12.92 -7.61
N MET A 116 -28.86 11.98 -8.53
CA MET A 116 -28.74 12.22 -9.98
C MET A 116 -29.66 13.35 -10.46
N LYS A 117 -30.90 13.41 -9.96
CA LYS A 117 -31.83 14.52 -10.28
C LYS A 117 -31.28 15.88 -9.85
N ASN A 118 -30.73 15.95 -8.63
CA ASN A 118 -30.20 17.20 -8.08
C ASN A 118 -28.96 17.73 -8.81
N ILE A 119 -28.16 16.85 -9.40
CA ILE A 119 -26.98 17.24 -10.21
C ILE A 119 -27.32 17.42 -11.70
N GLY A 120 -28.60 17.41 -12.07
CA GLY A 120 -29.05 17.65 -13.45
C GLY A 120 -28.91 16.45 -14.39
N LEU A 121 -28.65 15.24 -13.87
CA LEU A 121 -28.63 14.01 -14.66
C LEU A 121 -30.04 13.41 -14.87
N GLY A 122 -31.06 13.93 -14.20
CA GLY A 122 -32.45 13.49 -14.37
C GLY A 122 -32.63 12.00 -14.05
N ASP A 123 -33.26 11.26 -14.96
CA ASP A 123 -33.48 9.81 -14.85
C ASP A 123 -32.36 9.00 -15.54
N ALA A 124 -31.13 9.51 -15.52
CA ALA A 124 -29.97 8.74 -15.98
C ALA A 124 -29.90 7.39 -15.26
N ARG A 125 -29.76 6.32 -16.03
CA ARG A 125 -29.62 4.96 -15.49
C ARG A 125 -28.17 4.66 -15.10
N PHE A 126 -27.99 3.91 -14.03
CA PHE A 126 -26.70 3.39 -13.60
C PHE A 126 -26.75 1.87 -13.46
N VAL A 127 -25.58 1.22 -13.49
CA VAL A 127 -25.48 -0.23 -13.32
C VAL A 127 -25.63 -0.58 -11.83
N ILE A 128 -26.60 -1.44 -11.51
CA ILE A 128 -26.73 -2.05 -10.17
C ILE A 128 -25.79 -3.25 -10.06
N GLU A 129 -25.80 -4.10 -11.08
CA GLU A 129 -25.04 -5.35 -11.10
C GLU A 129 -24.58 -5.65 -12.53
N ARG A 130 -23.42 -6.28 -12.65
CA ARG A 130 -22.94 -6.86 -13.89
C ARG A 130 -22.08 -8.06 -13.59
N GLY A 131 -22.04 -9.01 -14.52
CA GLY A 131 -21.20 -10.19 -14.36
C GLY A 131 -21.12 -10.99 -15.65
N SER A 132 -20.44 -12.13 -15.54
CA SER A 132 -20.30 -13.10 -16.61
C SER A 132 -20.20 -14.51 -16.07
N ASN A 133 -20.67 -15.48 -16.85
CA ASN A 133 -20.47 -16.90 -16.62
C ASN A 133 -20.29 -17.62 -17.97
N VAL A 134 -20.30 -18.96 -17.96
CA VAL A 134 -20.10 -19.76 -19.17
C VAL A 134 -21.15 -19.51 -20.27
N TYR A 135 -22.33 -19.00 -19.91
CA TYR A 135 -23.43 -18.76 -20.85
C TYR A 135 -23.43 -17.34 -21.42
N GLY A 136 -22.58 -16.44 -20.91
CA GLY A 136 -22.49 -15.07 -21.39
C GLY A 136 -22.30 -14.07 -20.25
N ALA A 137 -22.69 -12.83 -20.50
CA ALA A 137 -22.58 -11.74 -19.57
C ALA A 137 -23.88 -10.94 -19.46
N TRP A 138 -24.04 -10.23 -18.35
CA TRP A 138 -25.24 -9.47 -18.03
C TRP A 138 -24.93 -8.11 -17.43
N VAL A 139 -25.91 -7.22 -17.56
CA VAL A 139 -25.98 -5.92 -16.89
C VAL A 139 -27.40 -5.73 -16.38
N ILE A 140 -27.55 -5.39 -15.10
CA ILE A 140 -28.81 -4.98 -14.48
C ILE A 140 -28.72 -3.47 -14.22
N TRP A 141 -29.69 -2.73 -14.76
CA TRP A 141 -29.76 -1.28 -14.67
C TRP A 141 -30.69 -0.82 -13.55
N SER A 142 -30.48 0.42 -13.09
CA SER A 142 -31.22 1.04 -11.99
C SER A 142 -32.71 1.26 -12.24
N ASP A 143 -33.11 1.28 -13.51
CA ASP A 143 -34.50 1.37 -13.95
C ASP A 143 -35.20 0.00 -13.96
N GLY A 144 -34.47 -1.09 -13.68
CA GLY A 144 -34.99 -2.46 -13.75
C GLY A 144 -34.79 -3.13 -15.11
N ALA A 145 -34.19 -2.45 -16.09
CA ALA A 145 -33.82 -3.07 -17.36
C ALA A 145 -32.69 -4.08 -17.16
N ILE A 146 -32.73 -5.16 -17.94
CA ILE A 146 -31.68 -6.19 -17.93
C ILE A 146 -31.17 -6.38 -19.34
N GLU A 147 -29.85 -6.40 -19.51
CA GLU A 147 -29.20 -6.74 -20.76
C GLU A 147 -28.43 -8.04 -20.60
N LEU A 148 -28.65 -8.97 -21.51
CA LEU A 148 -27.93 -10.23 -21.58
C LEU A 148 -27.22 -10.32 -22.93
N PHE A 149 -26.03 -10.87 -22.96
CA PHE A 149 -25.28 -11.03 -24.19
C PHE A 149 -24.39 -12.26 -24.12
N GLY A 150 -24.21 -12.91 -25.26
CA GLY A 150 -23.43 -14.13 -25.33
C GLY A 150 -23.17 -14.57 -26.75
N LYS A 151 -22.57 -15.76 -26.86
CA LYS A 151 -22.32 -16.45 -28.11
C LYS A 151 -23.19 -17.70 -28.15
N GLY A 152 -23.87 -17.93 -29.26
CA GLY A 152 -24.42 -19.22 -29.60
C GLY A 152 -23.32 -20.10 -30.17
N GLU A 153 -23.02 -21.22 -29.52
CA GLU A 153 -21.98 -22.12 -29.99
C GLU A 153 -22.40 -22.83 -31.30
N PRO A 154 -21.43 -23.21 -32.15
CA PRO A 154 -21.66 -24.02 -33.34
C PRO A 154 -22.43 -25.29 -33.04
N VAL A 155 -23.63 -25.45 -33.63
CA VAL A 155 -24.37 -26.70 -33.55
C VAL A 155 -25.01 -26.98 -34.89
N ALA A 156 -24.76 -28.18 -35.45
CA ALA A 156 -25.47 -28.67 -36.61
C ALA A 156 -26.97 -28.83 -36.28
N GLY A 157 -27.79 -27.84 -36.67
CA GLY A 157 -29.24 -27.86 -36.49
C GLY A 157 -29.73 -26.80 -35.51
N LEU A 158 -30.09 -27.21 -34.29
CA LEU A 158 -30.63 -26.32 -33.25
C LEU A 158 -29.59 -26.02 -32.17
N ALA A 159 -29.10 -24.78 -32.15
CA ALA A 159 -28.30 -24.26 -31.06
C ALA A 159 -29.19 -23.92 -29.86
N THR A 160 -28.80 -24.38 -28.67
CA THR A 160 -29.48 -24.02 -27.42
C THR A 160 -28.71 -22.90 -26.75
N VAL A 161 -29.38 -21.76 -26.55
CA VAL A 161 -28.84 -20.59 -25.86
C VAL A 161 -29.44 -20.55 -24.47
N ASN A 162 -28.60 -20.70 -23.46
CA ASN A 162 -28.97 -20.46 -22.08
C ASN A 162 -28.61 -19.02 -21.71
N PHE A 163 -29.46 -18.36 -20.94
CA PHE A 163 -29.16 -17.04 -20.41
C PHE A 163 -28.20 -17.13 -19.23
N PRO A 164 -27.31 -16.14 -19.04
CA PRO A 164 -26.39 -16.14 -17.90
C PRO A 164 -27.11 -15.91 -16.57
N ILE A 165 -28.27 -15.23 -16.58
CA ILE A 165 -29.18 -15.09 -15.44
C ILE A 165 -30.62 -15.29 -15.93
N GLU A 166 -31.52 -15.71 -15.03
CA GLU A 166 -32.93 -15.86 -15.34
C GLU A 166 -33.64 -14.51 -15.32
N LEU A 167 -34.46 -14.24 -16.34
CA LEU A 167 -35.24 -13.00 -16.46
C LEU A 167 -36.52 -13.06 -15.60
N PRO A 168 -37.05 -11.90 -15.17
CA PRO A 168 -38.32 -11.85 -14.44
C PRO A 168 -39.52 -12.36 -15.26
N SER A 169 -39.52 -12.09 -16.56
CA SER A 169 -40.50 -12.59 -17.52
C SER A 169 -39.86 -12.77 -18.90
N ILE A 170 -40.61 -13.31 -19.87
CA ILE A 170 -40.12 -13.51 -21.23
C ILE A 170 -39.91 -12.14 -21.90
N SER A 171 -38.75 -11.93 -22.53
CA SER A 171 -38.50 -10.79 -23.41
C SER A 171 -38.27 -11.23 -24.85
N TYR A 172 -38.85 -10.47 -25.77
CA TYR A 172 -38.75 -10.67 -27.22
C TYR A 172 -37.74 -9.74 -27.90
N TYR A 173 -37.13 -8.80 -27.16
CA TYR A 173 -36.14 -7.86 -27.73
C TYR A 173 -34.78 -8.53 -27.85
N ILE A 174 -34.63 -9.40 -28.85
CA ILE A 174 -33.42 -10.18 -29.11
C ILE A 174 -32.84 -9.76 -30.46
N SER A 175 -31.53 -9.53 -30.50
CA SER A 175 -30.76 -9.28 -31.71
C SER A 175 -29.69 -10.35 -31.86
N ILE A 176 -29.50 -10.84 -33.07
CA ILE A 176 -28.49 -11.84 -33.42
C ILE A 176 -27.58 -11.26 -34.51
N ALA A 177 -26.29 -11.56 -34.41
CA ALA A 177 -25.31 -11.29 -35.46
C ALA A 177 -24.56 -12.57 -35.82
N GLU A 178 -24.51 -12.87 -37.11
CA GLU A 178 -23.98 -14.14 -37.65
C GLU A 178 -22.47 -14.12 -37.75
N HIS A 179 -21.82 -15.25 -37.41
CA HIS A 179 -20.38 -15.41 -37.53
C HIS A 179 -20.09 -16.59 -38.47
N ILE A 180 -19.57 -16.31 -39.66
CA ILE A 180 -19.07 -17.34 -40.58
C ILE A 180 -17.59 -17.62 -40.31
N ALA A 181 -17.17 -18.86 -40.48
CA ALA A 181 -15.76 -19.25 -40.31
C ALA A 181 -14.85 -18.62 -41.38
N ASP A 182 -15.28 -18.65 -42.64
CA ASP A 182 -14.52 -18.17 -43.80
C ASP A 182 -15.48 -17.64 -44.89
N ASP A 183 -15.01 -16.71 -45.72
CA ASP A 183 -15.66 -16.23 -46.94
C ASP A 183 -14.65 -16.17 -48.08
N THR A 184 -14.88 -16.92 -49.16
CA THR A 184 -13.97 -16.98 -50.31
C THR A 184 -14.21 -15.86 -51.32
N GLY A 185 -15.22 -15.00 -51.13
CA GLY A 185 -15.53 -13.85 -51.99
C GLY A 185 -16.19 -14.20 -53.34
N ASP A 186 -16.13 -15.46 -53.75
CA ASP A 186 -16.61 -15.93 -55.06
C ASP A 186 -18.01 -16.58 -55.00
N GLY A 187 -18.68 -16.54 -53.85
CA GLY A 187 -19.99 -17.16 -53.63
C GLY A 187 -20.79 -16.54 -52.48
N ASN A 188 -22.07 -16.90 -52.38
CA ASN A 188 -22.95 -16.39 -51.34
C ASN A 188 -22.83 -17.25 -50.06
N ALA A 189 -21.91 -16.90 -49.16
CA ALA A 189 -21.71 -17.57 -47.88
C ALA A 189 -22.75 -17.13 -46.83
N VAL A 190 -24.05 -17.29 -47.14
CA VAL A 190 -25.12 -16.88 -46.21
C VAL A 190 -25.26 -17.90 -45.10
N HIS A 191 -25.01 -17.44 -43.88
CA HIS A 191 -25.44 -18.08 -42.66
C HIS A 191 -26.60 -17.31 -42.04
N VAL A 192 -27.63 -18.01 -41.57
CA VAL A 192 -28.75 -17.39 -40.85
C VAL A 192 -29.07 -18.22 -39.61
N SER A 193 -29.19 -17.53 -38.47
CA SER A 193 -29.71 -18.05 -37.22
C SER A 193 -31.11 -17.49 -36.96
N ILE A 194 -32.07 -18.38 -36.76
CA ILE A 194 -33.48 -18.02 -36.54
C ILE A 194 -33.92 -18.54 -35.18
N ILE A 195 -34.44 -17.65 -34.33
CA ILE A 195 -34.99 -18.00 -33.01
C ILE A 195 -36.27 -18.81 -33.19
N ILE A 196 -36.39 -19.92 -32.44
CA ILE A 196 -37.58 -20.75 -32.41
C ILE A 196 -38.49 -20.26 -31.28
N ASP A 197 -39.48 -19.44 -31.63
CA ASP A 197 -40.33 -18.71 -30.68
C ASP A 197 -40.94 -19.59 -29.57
N ARG A 198 -41.47 -20.79 -29.92
CA ARG A 198 -42.03 -21.74 -28.94
C ARG A 198 -41.04 -22.28 -27.90
N THR A 199 -39.75 -22.01 -28.06
CA THR A 199 -38.68 -22.44 -27.14
C THR A 199 -38.13 -21.29 -26.30
N LEU A 200 -38.58 -20.06 -26.57
CA LEU A 200 -38.18 -18.89 -25.80
C LEU A 200 -38.79 -18.97 -24.40
N THR A 201 -37.93 -18.86 -23.40
CA THR A 201 -38.28 -18.87 -21.98
C THR A 201 -37.55 -17.73 -21.27
N LYS A 202 -37.83 -17.55 -19.98
CA LYS A 202 -37.07 -16.64 -19.13
C LYS A 202 -35.59 -17.01 -18.93
N SER A 203 -35.16 -18.18 -19.40
CA SER A 203 -33.81 -18.72 -19.14
C SER A 203 -33.04 -19.08 -20.41
N GLY A 204 -33.61 -18.84 -21.59
CA GLY A 204 -32.98 -19.20 -22.86
C GLY A 204 -33.94 -19.36 -24.02
N PHE A 205 -33.38 -19.69 -25.18
CA PHE A 205 -34.10 -20.03 -26.40
C PHE A 205 -33.31 -21.04 -27.24
N GLN A 206 -33.95 -21.64 -28.23
CA GLN A 206 -33.26 -22.37 -29.29
C GLN A 206 -33.23 -21.53 -30.57
N ALA A 207 -32.10 -21.56 -31.28
CA ALA A 207 -31.96 -20.97 -32.61
C ALA A 207 -31.57 -22.03 -33.62
N ARG A 208 -32.15 -21.98 -34.81
CA ARG A 208 -31.75 -22.82 -35.94
C ARG A 208 -30.67 -22.11 -36.75
N CYS A 209 -29.53 -22.76 -36.95
CA CYS A 209 -28.42 -22.26 -37.76
C CYS A 209 -28.39 -23.01 -39.10
N GLN A 210 -28.56 -22.29 -40.21
CA GLN A 210 -28.62 -22.91 -41.55
C GLN A 210 -27.98 -22.03 -42.64
N MET A 211 -27.51 -22.69 -43.69
CA MET A 211 -27.14 -22.02 -44.95
C MET A 211 -28.41 -21.65 -45.75
N VAL A 212 -28.25 -20.86 -46.82
CA VAL A 212 -29.33 -20.52 -47.77
C VAL A 212 -30.06 -21.75 -48.35
N ASN A 213 -29.38 -22.88 -48.47
CA ASN A 213 -29.96 -24.12 -49.01
C ASN A 213 -30.64 -25.00 -47.95
N GLY A 214 -30.78 -24.50 -46.72
CA GLY A 214 -31.42 -25.20 -45.59
C GLY A 214 -30.55 -26.27 -44.92
N GLN A 215 -29.30 -26.46 -45.35
CA GLN A 215 -28.38 -27.35 -44.66
C GLN A 215 -27.92 -26.73 -43.33
N SER A 216 -27.78 -27.57 -42.31
CA SER A 216 -27.22 -27.18 -41.01
C SER A 216 -25.79 -26.66 -41.16
N THR A 217 -25.40 -25.72 -40.30
CA THR A 217 -24.04 -25.16 -40.28
C THR A 217 -23.37 -25.44 -38.93
N ASN A 218 -22.04 -25.34 -38.91
CA ASN A 218 -21.26 -25.26 -37.68
C ASN A 218 -20.74 -23.82 -37.48
N ASN A 219 -21.50 -22.83 -37.94
CA ASN A 219 -21.17 -21.42 -37.73
C ASN A 219 -21.79 -20.96 -36.41
N ALA A 220 -21.11 -20.02 -35.76
CA ALA A 220 -21.58 -19.43 -34.51
C ALA A 220 -22.41 -18.17 -34.79
N PHE A 221 -23.01 -17.64 -33.75
CA PHE A 221 -23.60 -16.30 -33.78
C PHE A 221 -23.39 -15.63 -32.43
N SER A 222 -23.39 -14.31 -32.40
CA SER A 222 -23.54 -13.55 -31.17
C SER A 222 -24.99 -13.13 -31.00
N TRP A 223 -25.42 -12.97 -29.75
CA TRP A 223 -26.76 -12.54 -29.42
C TRP A 223 -26.73 -11.51 -28.29
N ARG A 224 -27.71 -10.61 -28.32
CA ARG A 224 -28.01 -9.66 -27.24
C ARG A 224 -29.51 -9.65 -27.00
N LEU A 225 -29.90 -9.71 -25.75
CA LEU A 225 -31.28 -9.58 -25.30
C LEU A 225 -31.41 -8.36 -24.41
N TYR A 226 -32.47 -7.59 -24.62
CA TYR A 226 -32.88 -6.50 -23.76
C TYR A 226 -34.20 -6.87 -23.06
N TYR A 227 -34.25 -6.78 -21.74
CA TYR A 227 -35.45 -6.85 -20.94
C TYR A 227 -35.80 -5.42 -20.52
N PRO A 228 -36.97 -4.88 -20.93
CA PRO A 228 -37.34 -3.51 -20.62
C PRO A 228 -37.60 -3.33 -19.12
N PRO A 229 -37.43 -2.11 -18.59
CA PRO A 229 -37.85 -1.78 -17.24
C PRO A 229 -39.38 -1.97 -17.11
N SER A 230 -39.83 -2.27 -15.89
CA SER A 230 -41.25 -2.52 -15.57
C SER A 230 -42.06 -1.23 -15.47
#